data_AF-B4LK47-F1
#
_entry.id   AF-B4LK47-F1
#
_cell.length_a   1.000
_cell.length_b   1.000
_cell.length_c   1.000
_cell.angle_alpha   90.00
_cell.angle_beta   90.00
_cell.angle_gamma   90.00
#
_symmetry.space_group_name_H-M   'P 1'
#
loop_
_entity.id
_entity.type
_entity.pdbx_description
1 polymer ?
#
loop_
_entity_poly.entity_id
_entity_poly.type
_entity_poly.pdbx_seq_one_letter_code
_entity_poly.pdbx_strand_id
1 'polypeptide(L)'
;MKCKVLNRTKFDISHCSLTDLGHGNVSASVHLNVHQPPDKNWMVSYGIWRDQGGLKPFFHNISLDFCRFLKNPSRLQLYYSFHKAILPFSNLNHSCPYTHDIIVKDLLLEDKMFLLIPIPKGNYMFNLRLGSNSVWALDLRFYVDLDMTRFQCAVNRGQSPDGASRVGSADSNQMRS
;
A
#
# COMPACT_ATOMS: atom_id res chain seq x y z
N MET A 1 1.92 -2.95 8.32
CA MET A 1 1.58 -1.98 7.25
C MET A 1 1.83 -0.58 7.77
N LYS A 2 2.29 0.33 6.90
CA LYS A 2 2.36 1.76 7.18
C LYS A 2 1.64 2.52 6.07
N CYS A 3 0.89 3.52 6.47
CA CYS A 3 0.12 4.38 5.58
C CYS A 3 0.55 5.82 5.80
N LYS A 4 1.00 6.51 4.75
CA LYS A 4 1.43 7.90 4.82
C LYS A 4 0.71 8.71 3.74
N VAL A 5 0.03 9.77 4.18
CA VAL A 5 -0.55 10.77 3.28
C VAL A 5 0.51 11.85 3.03
N LEU A 6 0.85 12.06 1.76
CA LEU A 6 1.79 13.08 1.32
C LEU A 6 1.04 14.37 0.94
N ASN A 7 -0.17 14.24 0.40
CA ASN A 7 -0.99 15.38 0.02
C ASN A 7 -2.48 15.15 0.30
N ARG A 8 -2.95 15.72 1.43
CA ARG A 8 -4.33 15.63 1.91
C ARG A 8 -5.36 16.30 1.00
N THR A 9 -4.95 17.23 0.13
CA THR A 9 -5.89 17.91 -0.77
C THR A 9 -6.34 17.01 -1.93
N LYS A 10 -5.54 16.00 -2.27
CA LYS A 10 -5.87 15.02 -3.32
C LYS A 10 -6.47 13.74 -2.72
N PHE A 11 -5.79 13.17 -1.73
CA PHE A 11 -6.17 11.92 -1.09
C PHE A 11 -6.02 12.02 0.41
N ASP A 12 -6.95 11.42 1.15
CA ASP A 12 -6.78 11.15 2.58
C ASP A 12 -7.00 9.67 2.88
N ILE A 13 -6.60 9.23 4.07
CA ILE A 13 -6.81 7.86 4.55
C ILE A 13 -7.69 7.94 5.79
N SER A 14 -8.90 7.41 5.70
CA SER A 14 -9.81 7.30 6.83
C SER A 14 -9.57 6.03 7.63
N HIS A 15 -9.17 4.93 6.97
CA HIS A 15 -8.88 3.67 7.63
C HIS A 15 -7.70 2.95 6.99
N CYS A 16 -6.82 2.40 7.82
CA CYS A 16 -5.70 1.57 7.39
C CYS A 16 -5.33 0.61 8.52
N SER A 17 -5.70 -0.66 8.37
CA SER A 17 -5.50 -1.70 9.40
C SER A 17 -5.06 -3.03 8.81
N LEU A 18 -4.30 -3.78 9.62
CA LEU A 18 -4.00 -5.18 9.39
C LEU A 18 -4.55 -5.97 10.57
N THR A 19 -5.36 -6.97 10.27
CA THR A 19 -5.95 -7.87 11.27
C THR A 19 -5.41 -9.27 11.05
N ASP A 20 -4.84 -9.86 12.09
CA ASP A 20 -4.46 -11.28 12.10
C ASP A 20 -5.73 -12.11 12.29
N LEU A 21 -6.03 -12.98 11.33
CA LEU A 21 -7.20 -13.87 11.36
C LEU A 21 -6.86 -15.26 11.89
N GLY A 22 -5.59 -15.52 12.23
CA GLY A 22 -5.10 -16.84 12.61
C GLY A 22 -4.82 -17.73 11.41
N HIS A 23 -4.22 -18.89 11.68
CA HIS A 23 -3.87 -19.90 10.65
C HIS A 23 -3.00 -19.38 9.50
N GLY A 24 -2.18 -18.36 9.76
CA GLY A 24 -1.31 -17.76 8.75
C GLY A 24 -2.00 -16.77 7.81
N ASN A 25 -3.28 -16.47 8.04
CA ASN A 25 -4.04 -15.53 7.24
C ASN A 25 -4.08 -14.15 7.87
N VAL A 26 -3.81 -13.13 7.06
CA VAL A 26 -3.88 -11.74 7.47
C VAL A 26 -4.88 -11.02 6.58
N SER A 27 -5.79 -10.29 7.21
CA SER A 27 -6.70 -9.38 6.53
C SER A 27 -6.11 -7.97 6.48
N ALA A 28 -6.13 -7.35 5.30
CA ALA A 28 -5.77 -5.95 5.10
C ALA A 28 -6.99 -5.13 4.70
N SER A 29 -7.22 -4.03 5.42
CA SER A 29 -8.33 -3.10 5.18
C SER A 29 -7.79 -1.67 5.04
N VAL A 30 -8.14 -1.02 3.93
CA VAL A 30 -7.73 0.34 3.57
C VAL A 30 -8.94 1.10 3.01
N HIS A 31 -9.23 2.28 3.56
CA HIS A 31 -10.21 3.22 3.06
C HIS A 31 -9.51 4.53 2.72
N LEU A 32 -9.49 4.83 1.42
CA LEU A 32 -8.92 6.03 0.83
C LEU A 32 -10.04 7.00 0.46
N ASN A 33 -9.97 8.21 0.98
CA ASN A 33 -10.89 9.27 0.65
C ASN A 33 -10.34 10.05 -0.55
N VAL A 34 -11.15 10.18 -1.61
CA VAL A 34 -10.74 10.86 -2.85
C VAL A 34 -11.37 12.24 -2.88
N HIS A 35 -10.59 13.29 -2.62
CA HIS A 35 -11.11 14.65 -2.46
C HIS A 35 -11.22 15.44 -3.76
N GLN A 36 -10.47 15.07 -4.80
CA GLN A 36 -10.51 15.74 -6.10
C GLN A 36 -10.41 14.75 -7.26
N PRO A 37 -11.42 14.69 -8.14
CA PRO A 37 -11.24 14.16 -9.49
C PRO A 37 -11.66 15.19 -10.56
N PRO A 38 -10.69 15.64 -11.38
CA PRO A 38 -10.88 15.50 -12.83
C PRO A 38 -9.62 15.04 -13.57
N ASP A 39 -8.57 14.65 -12.85
CA ASP A 39 -7.31 14.26 -13.47
C ASP A 39 -7.44 12.89 -14.14
N LYS A 40 -7.28 12.85 -15.47
CA LYS A 40 -7.23 11.59 -16.23
C LYS A 40 -5.97 10.77 -15.94
N ASN A 41 -4.95 11.41 -15.35
CA ASN A 41 -3.60 10.89 -15.24
C ASN A 41 -3.31 10.40 -13.82
N TRP A 42 -4.00 9.36 -13.41
CA TRP A 42 -3.70 8.68 -12.16
C TRP A 42 -2.47 7.81 -12.35
N MET A 43 -1.47 8.01 -11.51
CA MET A 43 -0.26 7.21 -11.52
C MET A 43 -0.18 6.35 -10.28
N VAL A 44 0.19 5.10 -10.50
CA VAL A 44 0.51 4.18 -9.44
C VAL A 44 1.95 3.71 -9.62
N SER A 45 2.74 3.74 -8.55
CA SER A 45 4.09 3.17 -8.55
C SER A 45 4.16 1.99 -7.60
N TYR A 46 4.69 0.89 -8.11
CA TYR A 46 4.96 -0.32 -7.37
C TYR A 46 6.47 -0.49 -7.23
N GLY A 47 6.93 -0.70 -6.00
CA GLY A 47 8.31 -1.05 -5.68
C GLY A 47 8.35 -2.26 -4.75
N ILE A 48 9.32 -3.14 -4.97
CA ILE A 48 9.57 -4.29 -4.10
C ILE A 48 10.98 -4.13 -3.56
N TRP A 49 11.11 -4.15 -2.24
CA TRP A 49 12.37 -4.01 -1.53
C TRP A 49 12.60 -5.25 -0.68
N ARG A 50 13.84 -5.71 -0.60
CA ARG A 50 14.25 -6.84 0.23
C ARG A 50 15.20 -6.36 1.31
N ASP A 51 15.01 -6.84 2.52
CA ASP A 51 15.97 -6.60 3.60
C ASP A 51 17.16 -7.56 3.47
N GLN A 52 18.34 -6.98 3.27
CA GLN A 52 19.62 -7.70 3.21
C GLN A 52 20.69 -6.90 3.98
N GLY A 53 20.42 -6.69 5.27
CA GLY A 53 21.19 -5.77 6.11
C GLY A 53 20.84 -4.30 5.84
N GLY A 54 19.57 -4.06 5.46
CA GLY A 54 19.08 -2.80 4.93
C GLY A 54 18.10 -3.03 3.78
N LEU A 55 17.11 -2.15 3.65
CA LEU A 55 16.13 -2.17 2.57
C LEU A 55 16.80 -1.82 1.23
N LYS A 56 16.95 -2.82 0.37
CA LYS A 56 17.49 -2.69 -1.00
C LYS A 56 16.40 -2.97 -2.03
N PRO A 57 16.36 -2.27 -3.18
CA PRO A 57 15.41 -2.60 -4.24
C PRO A 57 15.62 -4.04 -4.70
N PHE A 58 14.56 -4.85 -4.67
CA PHE A 58 14.57 -6.21 -5.20
C PHE A 58 14.30 -6.20 -6.71
N PHE A 59 13.43 -5.29 -7.16
CA PHE A 59 13.14 -5.01 -8.57
C PHE A 59 13.13 -3.50 -8.84
N HIS A 60 13.20 -3.13 -10.12
CA HIS A 60 13.00 -1.75 -10.54
C HIS A 60 11.58 -1.28 -10.21
N ASN A 61 11.47 -0.05 -9.70
CA ASN A 61 10.18 0.58 -9.46
C ASN A 61 9.48 0.78 -10.80
N ILE A 62 8.26 0.27 -10.93
CA ILE A 62 7.46 0.42 -12.13
C ILE A 62 6.35 1.43 -11.81
N SER A 63 6.21 2.43 -12.68
CA SER A 63 5.11 3.39 -12.60
C SER A 63 4.17 3.19 -13.78
N LEU A 64 2.87 3.12 -13.50
CA LEU A 64 1.83 2.85 -14.48
C LEU A 64 0.73 3.89 -14.36
N ASP A 65 0.11 4.19 -15.49
CA ASP A 65 -1.18 4.88 -15.48
C ASP A 65 -2.24 3.90 -14.96
N PHE A 66 -2.82 4.21 -13.81
CA PHE A 66 -3.78 3.38 -13.11
C PHE A 66 -5.03 3.11 -13.97
N CYS A 67 -5.57 4.16 -14.60
CA CYS A 67 -6.75 4.04 -15.44
C CYS A 67 -6.49 3.22 -16.70
N ARG A 68 -5.30 3.37 -17.30
CA ARG A 68 -4.89 2.57 -18.44
C ARG A 68 -4.68 1.10 -18.07
N PHE A 69 -4.09 0.85 -16.90
CA PHE A 69 -3.85 -0.49 -16.38
C PHE A 69 -5.16 -1.24 -16.11
N LEU A 70 -6.16 -0.57 -15.54
CA LEU A 70 -7.50 -1.16 -15.33
C LEU A 70 -8.19 -1.54 -16.64
N LYS A 71 -8.07 -0.70 -17.67
CA LYS A 71 -8.68 -0.95 -18.98
C LYS A 71 -7.96 -2.07 -19.75
N ASN A 72 -6.64 -2.15 -19.64
CA ASN A 72 -5.85 -3.17 -20.32
C ASN A 72 -4.64 -3.63 -19.48
N PRO A 73 -4.81 -4.66 -18.64
CA PRO A 73 -3.77 -5.09 -17.70
C PRO A 73 -2.67 -5.97 -18.34
N SER A 74 -2.63 -6.14 -19.66
CA SER A 74 -1.98 -7.29 -20.32
C SER A 74 -0.44 -7.34 -20.30
N ARG A 75 0.27 -6.30 -19.85
CA ARG A 75 1.74 -6.22 -20.04
C ARG A 75 2.57 -6.71 -18.86
N LEU A 76 1.97 -6.87 -17.68
CA LEU A 76 2.73 -7.20 -16.47
C LEU A 76 1.99 -8.25 -15.63
N GLN A 77 2.29 -9.52 -15.89
CA GLN A 77 1.63 -10.70 -15.30
C GLN A 77 1.56 -10.63 -13.77
N LEU A 78 2.63 -10.18 -13.12
CA LEU A 78 2.71 -10.03 -11.67
C LEU A 78 1.66 -9.05 -11.12
N TYR A 79 1.59 -7.84 -11.68
CA TYR A 79 0.63 -6.81 -11.24
C TYR A 79 -0.79 -7.19 -11.61
N TYR A 80 -1.00 -7.89 -12.72
CA TYR A 80 -2.30 -8.43 -13.07
C TYR A 80 -2.80 -9.46 -12.05
N SER A 81 -1.93 -10.34 -11.56
CA SER A 81 -2.25 -11.28 -10.48
C SER A 81 -2.63 -10.55 -9.19
N PHE A 82 -1.85 -9.54 -8.77
CA PHE A 82 -2.19 -8.72 -7.60
C PHE A 82 -3.52 -8.00 -7.78
N HIS A 83 -3.75 -7.40 -8.95
CA HIS A 83 -5.00 -6.72 -9.27
C HIS A 83 -6.20 -7.68 -9.19
N LYS A 84 -6.09 -8.88 -9.76
CA LYS A 84 -7.12 -9.92 -9.65
C LYS A 84 -7.40 -10.35 -8.22
N ALA A 85 -6.38 -10.40 -7.36
CA ALA A 85 -6.56 -10.76 -5.97
C ALA A 85 -7.25 -9.65 -5.16
N ILE A 86 -7.02 -8.39 -5.50
CA ILE A 86 -7.60 -7.22 -4.78
C ILE A 86 -9.02 -6.91 -5.27
N LEU A 87 -9.34 -7.15 -6.54
CA LEU A 87 -10.62 -6.79 -7.14
C LEU A 87 -11.86 -7.30 -6.39
N PRO A 88 -11.91 -8.56 -5.89
CA PRO A 88 -13.07 -9.08 -5.15
C PRO A 88 -13.29 -8.40 -3.79
N PHE A 89 -12.23 -7.84 -3.21
CA PHE A 89 -12.23 -7.20 -1.89
C PHE A 89 -12.26 -5.67 -2.00
N SER A 90 -12.49 -5.13 -3.18
CA SER A 90 -12.44 -3.69 -3.42
C SER A 90 -13.58 -3.18 -4.29
N ASN A 91 -13.85 -1.89 -4.17
CA ASN A 91 -14.80 -1.19 -5.05
C ASN A 91 -14.15 -0.71 -6.37
N LEU A 92 -13.01 -1.29 -6.76
CA LEU A 92 -12.27 -0.91 -7.96
C LEU A 92 -12.88 -1.43 -9.27
N ASN A 93 -14.06 -2.07 -9.25
CA ASN A 93 -14.60 -2.79 -10.40
C ASN A 93 -15.16 -1.92 -11.55
N HIS A 94 -15.10 -0.60 -11.43
CA HIS A 94 -15.66 0.30 -12.42
C HIS A 94 -14.56 0.95 -13.29
N SER A 95 -14.96 1.46 -14.45
CA SER A 95 -14.07 2.25 -15.30
C SER A 95 -13.77 3.62 -14.68
N CYS A 96 -12.54 4.11 -14.80
CA CYS A 96 -12.21 5.50 -14.51
C CYS A 96 -13.14 6.50 -15.21
N PRO A 97 -13.39 7.69 -14.65
CA PRO A 97 -12.75 8.29 -13.48
C PRO A 97 -13.32 7.83 -12.12
N TYR A 98 -12.46 7.75 -11.10
CA TYR A 98 -12.86 7.51 -9.72
C TYR A 98 -13.27 8.82 -9.07
N THR A 99 -14.58 8.97 -8.82
CA THR A 99 -15.17 10.15 -8.16
C THR A 99 -15.60 9.90 -6.72
N HIS A 100 -15.35 8.69 -6.23
CA HIS A 100 -15.70 8.24 -4.89
C HIS A 100 -14.49 7.62 -4.21
N ASP A 101 -14.64 7.40 -2.91
CA ASP A 101 -13.64 6.78 -2.06
C ASP A 101 -13.25 5.39 -2.58
N ILE A 102 -11.96 5.05 -2.48
CA ILE A 102 -11.46 3.73 -2.82
C ILE A 102 -11.39 2.92 -1.53
N ILE A 103 -12.11 1.81 -1.51
CA ILE A 103 -12.25 0.94 -0.35
C ILE A 103 -11.74 -0.43 -0.73
N VAL A 104 -10.73 -0.89 0.00
CA VAL A 104 -10.28 -2.28 0.02
C VAL A 104 -10.60 -2.80 1.40
N LYS A 105 -11.53 -3.75 1.50
CA LYS A 105 -12.01 -4.26 2.77
C LYS A 105 -11.76 -5.76 2.86
N ASP A 106 -11.15 -6.15 3.97
CA ASP A 106 -10.90 -7.53 4.34
C ASP A 106 -10.14 -8.34 3.28
N LEU A 107 -9.15 -7.70 2.63
CA LEU A 107 -8.29 -8.37 1.65
C LEU A 107 -7.51 -9.48 2.36
N LEU A 108 -7.84 -10.73 2.02
CA LEU A 108 -7.16 -11.88 2.57
C LEU A 108 -5.81 -12.07 1.88
N LEU A 109 -4.73 -11.83 2.62
CA LEU A 109 -3.37 -12.13 2.19
C LEU A 109 -3.07 -13.58 2.57
N GLU A 110 -3.23 -14.47 1.60
CA GLU A 110 -2.93 -15.88 1.76
C GLU A 110 -1.55 -16.23 1.17
N ASP A 111 -0.84 -17.16 1.78
CA ASP A 111 0.48 -17.62 1.31
C ASP A 111 0.47 -18.10 -0.14
N LYS A 112 -0.64 -18.70 -0.58
CA LYS A 112 -0.83 -19.19 -1.95
C LYS A 112 -0.70 -18.10 -3.01
N MET A 113 -0.96 -16.84 -2.64
CA MET A 113 -0.78 -15.69 -3.55
C MET A 113 0.70 -15.45 -3.88
N PHE A 114 1.59 -15.78 -2.95
CA PHE A 114 3.03 -15.63 -3.12
C PHE A 114 3.69 -16.85 -3.74
N LEU A 115 3.06 -18.03 -3.70
CA LEU A 115 3.56 -19.25 -4.37
C LEU A 115 3.68 -19.12 -5.89
N LEU A 116 2.86 -18.26 -6.51
CA LEU A 116 2.89 -18.04 -7.96
C LEU A 116 4.05 -17.14 -8.41
N ILE A 117 4.79 -16.53 -7.47
CA ILE A 117 5.87 -15.60 -7.77
C ILE A 117 7.16 -16.22 -7.24
N PRO A 118 8.20 -16.42 -8.06
CA PRO A 118 9.47 -17.03 -7.63
C PRO A 118 10.31 -16.05 -6.79
N ILE A 119 9.79 -15.60 -5.66
CA ILE A 119 10.46 -14.71 -4.72
C ILE A 119 11.16 -15.59 -3.66
N PRO A 120 12.49 -15.46 -3.48
CA PRO A 120 13.20 -16.25 -2.49
C PRO A 120 12.78 -15.85 -1.07
N LYS A 121 13.02 -16.74 -0.10
CA LYS A 121 12.71 -16.46 1.31
C LYS A 121 13.35 -15.16 1.81
N GLY A 122 12.67 -14.47 2.71
CA GLY A 122 13.18 -13.31 3.45
C GLY A 122 12.14 -12.23 3.73
N ASN A 123 12.62 -11.13 4.29
CA ASN A 123 11.81 -9.97 4.63
C ASN A 123 11.71 -9.01 3.45
N TYR A 124 10.48 -8.67 3.06
CA TYR A 124 10.18 -7.78 1.96
C TYR A 124 9.33 -6.58 2.40
N MET A 125 9.55 -5.46 1.73
CA MET A 125 8.67 -4.30 1.78
C MET A 125 8.13 -4.02 0.38
N PHE A 126 6.81 -4.13 0.23
CA PHE A 126 6.08 -3.66 -0.94
C PHE A 126 5.72 -2.19 -0.73
N ASN A 127 6.12 -1.35 -1.68
CA ASN A 127 5.78 0.06 -1.70
C ASN A 127 4.78 0.34 -2.80
N LEU A 128 3.66 0.95 -2.42
CA LEU A 128 2.62 1.40 -3.33
C LEU A 128 2.45 2.91 -3.18
N ARG A 129 2.75 3.67 -4.22
CA ARG A 129 2.53 5.12 -4.25
C ARG A 129 1.42 5.46 -5.20
N LEU A 130 0.50 6.30 -4.76
CA LEU A 130 -0.56 6.84 -5.61
C LEU A 130 -0.33 8.33 -5.79
N GLY A 131 -0.55 8.80 -7.01
CA GLY A 131 -0.35 10.18 -7.38
C GLY A 131 -1.21 10.57 -8.57
N SER A 132 -1.24 11.88 -8.81
CA SER A 132 -1.89 12.46 -9.98
C SER A 132 -1.07 13.65 -10.48
N ASN A 133 -1.01 13.82 -11.81
CA ASN A 133 -0.27 14.88 -12.50
C ASN A 133 1.20 14.97 -12.02
N SER A 134 1.87 13.82 -11.98
CA SER A 134 3.28 13.70 -11.56
C SER A 134 3.57 14.07 -10.10
N VAL A 135 2.54 14.22 -9.26
CA VAL A 135 2.67 14.47 -7.81
C VAL A 135 2.18 13.26 -7.02
N TRP A 136 3.06 12.66 -6.21
CA TRP A 136 2.70 11.60 -5.27
C TRP A 136 1.89 12.18 -4.11
N ALA A 137 0.75 11.57 -3.83
CA ALA A 137 -0.15 11.99 -2.77
C ALA A 137 -0.29 10.94 -1.65
N LEU A 138 0.02 9.68 -1.95
CA LEU A 138 -0.05 8.57 -1.01
C LEU A 138 1.21 7.70 -1.07
N ASP A 139 1.67 7.23 0.09
CA ASP A 139 2.75 6.25 0.25
C ASP A 139 2.29 5.14 1.21
N LEU A 140 1.98 3.98 0.65
CA LEU A 140 1.60 2.77 1.38
C LEU A 140 2.78 1.78 1.39
N ARG A 141 3.13 1.28 2.55
CA ARG A 141 4.22 0.30 2.74
C ARG A 141 3.69 -0.93 3.45
N PHE A 142 3.79 -2.08 2.79
CA PHE A 142 3.43 -3.38 3.32
C PHE A 142 4.71 -4.17 3.59
N TYR A 143 4.85 -4.69 4.80
CA TYR A 143 5.99 -5.50 5.19
C TYR A 143 5.52 -6.94 5.32
N VAL A 144 6.20 -7.85 4.63
CA VAL A 144 5.83 -9.27 4.55
C VAL A 144 7.10 -10.08 4.79
N ASP A 145 7.03 -11.04 5.71
CA ASP A 145 8.04 -12.07 5.86
C ASP A 145 7.64 -13.30 5.06
N LEU A 146 8.47 -13.68 4.09
CA LEU A 146 8.26 -14.86 3.25
C LEU A 146 9.19 -15.96 3.75
N ASP A 147 8.76 -16.78 4.70
CA ASP A 147 9.48 -17.98 5.10
C ASP A 147 8.67 -19.26 4.79
N MET A 148 9.06 -20.02 3.76
CA MET A 148 8.39 -21.27 3.37
C MET A 148 8.47 -22.41 4.42
N THR A 149 9.01 -22.18 5.62
CA THR A 149 8.97 -23.14 6.75
C THR A 149 7.87 -22.83 7.77
N ARG A 150 7.22 -21.67 7.65
CA ARG A 150 5.99 -21.33 8.36
C ARG A 150 5.01 -20.80 7.32
N PHE A 151 3.97 -21.57 7.00
CA PHE A 151 2.84 -21.12 6.20
C PHE A 151 2.01 -20.07 6.97
N GLN A 152 2.67 -18.97 7.33
CA GLN A 152 2.11 -17.85 8.05
C GLN A 152 2.75 -16.58 7.52
N CYS A 153 1.98 -15.76 6.81
CA CYS A 153 2.31 -14.36 6.57
C CYS A 153 2.50 -13.66 7.92
N ALA A 154 3.70 -13.72 8.49
CA ALA A 154 4.02 -13.06 9.74
C ALA A 154 4.16 -11.56 9.45
N VAL A 155 3.16 -10.77 9.88
CA VAL A 155 3.27 -9.32 9.85
C VAL A 155 4.27 -8.94 10.94
N ASN A 156 5.49 -8.59 10.54
CA ASN A 156 6.48 -8.01 11.46
C ASN A 156 5.91 -6.70 12.05
N ARG A 157 5.42 -6.76 13.30
CA ARG A 157 4.90 -5.61 14.06
C ARG A 157 5.98 -4.63 14.51
N GLY A 158 7.25 -4.82 14.14
CA GLY A 158 8.36 -4.08 14.74
C GLY A 158 9.58 -3.86 13.86
N GLN A 159 9.44 -3.15 12.74
CA GLN A 159 10.59 -2.44 12.13
C GLN A 159 10.10 -1.26 11.28
N SER A 160 10.02 -0.10 11.93
CA SER A 160 9.93 1.19 11.29
C SER A 160 11.29 1.90 11.43
N PRO A 161 12.08 2.06 10.35
CA PRO A 161 13.33 2.83 10.41
C PRO A 161 13.10 4.34 10.21
N ASP A 162 11.89 4.84 10.46
CA ASP A 162 11.58 6.26 10.34
C ASP A 162 11.40 6.83 11.74
N GLY A 163 12.51 7.31 12.32
CA GLY A 163 12.49 8.22 13.45
C GLY A 163 11.79 9.51 13.03
N ALA A 164 10.57 9.71 13.50
CA ALA A 164 9.86 10.97 13.41
C ALA A 164 9.94 11.67 14.77
N SER A 165 10.54 12.85 14.76
CA SER A 165 10.73 13.77 15.89
C SER A 165 9.47 13.95 16.73
N ARG A 166 9.67 13.96 18.05
CA ARG A 166 8.74 14.56 19.00
C ARG A 166 8.61 16.05 18.68
N VAL A 167 7.46 16.48 18.16
CA VAL A 167 7.01 17.87 18.26
C VAL A 167 6.50 18.04 19.68
N GLY A 168 7.31 18.69 20.52
CA GLY A 168 6.90 19.11 21.85
C GLY A 168 5.81 20.17 21.77
N SER A 169 4.76 19.94 22.55
CA SER A 169 3.62 20.82 22.77
C SER A 169 4.07 22.24 23.15
N ALA A 170 3.52 23.24 22.46
CA ALA A 170 3.56 24.61 22.91
C ALA A 170 2.51 24.77 24.03
N ASP A 171 2.98 24.87 25.28
CA ASP A 171 2.12 25.36 26.36
C ASP A 171 1.97 26.87 26.23
N SER A 172 0.72 27.26 26.03
CA SER A 172 0.25 28.62 26.21
C SER A 172 0.27 28.94 27.69
N ASN A 173 1.02 29.96 28.11
CA ASN A 173 0.68 30.66 29.33
C ASN A 173 0.78 32.17 29.10
N GLN A 174 -0.37 32.80 29.23
CA GLN A 174 -0.64 34.20 28.98
C GLN A 174 -0.61 34.97 30.29
N MET A 175 -0.08 36.19 30.21
CA MET A 175 0.11 37.23 31.23
C MET A 175 -1.03 37.44 32.25
N ARG A 176 -0.64 37.78 33.48
CA ARG A 176 -1.18 38.77 34.46
C ARG A 176 -0.63 38.36 35.84
N SER A 177 0.00 39.19 36.67
CA SER A 177 0.03 40.65 36.87
C SER A 177 1.37 41.05 37.50
#